data_AF-A0A0N1FAS4-F1
#
_entry.id   AF-A0A0N1FAS4-F1
#
_cell.length_a   1.000
_cell.length_b   1.000
_cell.length_c   1.000
_cell.angle_alpha   90.00
_cell.angle_beta   90.00
_cell.angle_gamma   90.00
#
_symmetry.space_group_name_H-M   'P 1'
#
loop_
_entity.id
_entity.type
_entity.pdbx_description
1 polymer ?
#
loop_
_entity_poly.entity_id
_entity_poly.type
_entity_poly.pdbx_seq_one_letter_code
_entity_poly.pdbx_strand_id
1 'polypeptide(L)'
;MHFYDLTVDNHPLRDGARDKTNHYVTGRNGGHDLDLRLFAKEGVGLHGTLETIRDEVAHFAPDLAENLDDADRTNADIKKSIDTYIAREGITAPTEAPYVPVWEPDGSNAPLDLKAAGITSILWCIGFRPNYRWIDVPVFNGANKPVWHRGVTDAPGFYFLGLPWLHTWGSGRFSGVSRDAAWLASQITGKDVPVA
;
A
#
# COMPACT_ATOMS: atom_id res chain seq x y z
N MET A 1 -6.08 -19.65 -6.55
CA MET A 1 -6.98 -18.60 -6.04
C MET A 1 -7.03 -17.45 -7.04
N HIS A 2 -8.21 -17.05 -7.49
CA HIS A 2 -8.46 -15.84 -8.28
C HIS A 2 -8.37 -14.56 -7.42
N PHE A 3 -7.51 -14.52 -6.38
CA PHE A 3 -7.44 -13.38 -5.44
C PHE A 3 -7.04 -12.09 -6.15
N TYR A 4 -6.14 -12.21 -7.13
CA TYR A 4 -5.75 -11.12 -8.03
C TYR A 4 -6.79 -10.83 -9.13
N ASP A 5 -7.87 -11.61 -9.20
CA ASP A 5 -9.01 -11.39 -10.09
C ASP A 5 -10.24 -10.90 -9.33
N LEU A 6 -10.15 -10.75 -7.99
CA LEU A 6 -11.16 -10.04 -7.23
C LEU A 6 -11.24 -8.61 -7.77
N THR A 7 -12.41 -8.29 -8.32
CA THR A 7 -12.64 -6.96 -8.88
C THR A 7 -12.95 -5.96 -7.77
N VAL A 8 -12.69 -4.69 -8.02
CA VAL A 8 -13.05 -3.61 -7.09
C VAL A 8 -14.55 -3.61 -6.75
N ASP A 9 -15.41 -3.95 -7.72
CA ASP A 9 -16.87 -4.01 -7.53
C ASP A 9 -17.29 -5.13 -6.57
N ASN A 10 -16.54 -6.23 -6.56
CA ASN A 10 -16.78 -7.40 -5.72
C ASN A 10 -15.99 -7.34 -4.40
N HIS A 11 -15.14 -6.35 -4.21
CA HIS A 11 -14.40 -6.16 -2.97
C HIS A 11 -15.34 -5.62 -1.86
N PRO A 12 -15.31 -6.15 -0.62
CA PRO A 12 -16.20 -5.71 0.46
C PRO A 12 -16.16 -4.21 0.75
N LEU A 13 -14.99 -3.59 0.55
CA LEU A 13 -14.78 -2.15 0.72
C LEU A 13 -15.07 -1.31 -0.52
N ARG A 14 -15.32 -1.93 -1.68
CA ARG A 14 -15.49 -1.26 -2.99
C ARG A 14 -14.42 -0.18 -3.21
N ASP A 15 -14.84 1.06 -3.45
CA ASP A 15 -13.96 2.22 -3.64
C ASP A 15 -12.98 2.43 -2.48
N GLY A 16 -13.36 2.07 -1.24
CA GLY A 16 -12.48 2.15 -0.07
C GLY A 16 -11.26 1.22 -0.14
N ALA A 17 -11.24 0.23 -1.05
CA ALA A 17 -10.05 -0.56 -1.33
C ALA A 17 -8.93 0.26 -2.00
N ARG A 18 -9.28 1.34 -2.71
CA ARG A 18 -8.33 2.23 -3.40
C ARG A 18 -7.49 3.06 -2.44
N ASP A 19 -8.05 3.35 -1.26
CA ASP A 19 -7.42 4.22 -0.27
C ASP A 19 -6.58 3.42 0.75
N LYS A 20 -6.47 2.09 0.59
CA LYS A 20 -5.63 1.24 1.45
C LYS A 20 -4.15 1.30 1.09
N THR A 21 -3.31 1.33 2.12
CA THR A 21 -1.85 1.26 2.00
C THR A 21 -1.39 -0.13 1.61
N ASN A 22 -0.31 -0.20 0.82
CA ASN A 22 0.35 -1.46 0.49
C ASN A 22 1.16 -1.99 1.67
N HIS A 23 1.16 -3.30 1.85
CA HIS A 23 2.00 -3.97 2.84
C HIS A 23 3.48 -3.85 2.47
N TYR A 24 4.35 -3.80 3.49
CA TYR A 24 5.79 -3.95 3.29
C TYR A 24 6.08 -5.38 2.82
N VAL A 25 6.74 -5.50 1.68
CA VAL A 25 7.20 -6.78 1.16
C VAL A 25 8.59 -6.60 0.58
N THR A 26 9.46 -7.59 0.77
CA THR A 26 10.77 -7.62 0.12
C THR A 26 10.97 -8.97 -0.56
N GLY A 27 11.30 -8.92 -1.85
CA GLY A 27 11.85 -10.07 -2.58
C GLY A 27 13.37 -10.00 -2.73
N ARG A 28 14.01 -8.96 -2.15
CA ARG A 28 15.45 -8.76 -2.27
C ARG A 28 16.19 -9.85 -1.49
N ASN A 29 17.27 -10.38 -2.08
CA ASN A 29 18.13 -11.41 -1.47
C ASN A 29 17.36 -12.69 -1.07
N GLY A 30 16.33 -13.09 -1.84
CA GLY A 30 15.52 -14.27 -1.55
C GLY A 30 14.31 -14.00 -0.67
N GLY A 31 14.10 -12.75 -0.23
CA GLY A 31 13.06 -12.38 0.72
C GLY A 31 13.47 -12.66 2.16
N HIS A 32 13.06 -11.77 3.06
CA HIS A 32 13.29 -11.86 4.49
C HIS A 32 12.25 -11.00 5.20
N ASP A 33 12.06 -11.25 6.49
CA ASP A 33 11.14 -10.45 7.29
C ASP A 33 11.68 -9.03 7.47
N LEU A 34 10.81 -8.05 7.27
CA LEU A 34 11.04 -6.65 7.59
C LEU A 34 10.32 -6.34 8.90
N ASP A 35 11.01 -6.59 10.01
CA ASP A 35 10.47 -6.37 11.35
C ASP A 35 10.94 -5.03 11.92
N LEU A 36 10.02 -4.08 12.06
CA LEU A 36 10.30 -2.76 12.63
C LEU A 36 10.76 -2.86 14.09
N ARG A 37 10.18 -3.78 14.87
CA ARG A 37 10.54 -4.00 16.28
C ARG A 37 11.94 -4.60 16.40
N LEU A 38 12.33 -5.45 15.44
CA LEU A 38 13.72 -5.91 15.37
C LEU A 38 14.68 -4.75 15.09
N PHE A 39 14.36 -3.87 14.13
CA PHE A 39 15.18 -2.68 13.86
C PHE A 39 15.29 -1.77 15.10
N ALA A 40 14.23 -1.65 15.91
CA ALA A 40 14.30 -0.92 17.18
C ALA A 40 15.32 -1.53 18.15
N LYS A 41 15.37 -2.86 18.27
CA LYS A 41 16.40 -3.55 19.08
C LYS A 41 17.82 -3.34 18.54
N GLU A 42 17.95 -3.16 17.23
CA GLU A 42 19.21 -2.89 16.55
C GLU A 42 19.63 -1.41 16.61
N GLY A 43 18.83 -0.56 17.26
CA GLY A 43 19.16 0.84 17.56
C GLY A 43 18.46 1.86 16.67
N VAL A 44 17.50 1.46 15.83
CA VAL A 44 16.67 2.41 15.09
C VAL A 44 15.70 3.11 16.04
N GLY A 45 15.77 4.44 16.11
CA GLY A 45 14.79 5.26 16.83
C GLY A 45 13.46 5.29 16.09
N LEU A 46 12.49 4.52 16.57
CA LEU A 46 11.12 4.56 16.06
C LEU A 46 10.32 5.64 16.78
N HIS A 47 9.53 6.38 16.01
CA HIS A 47 8.62 7.40 16.51
C HIS A 47 7.25 7.22 15.87
N GLY A 48 6.22 7.80 16.49
CA GLY A 48 4.88 7.85 15.92
C GLY A 48 4.79 8.73 14.67
N THR A 49 3.57 9.00 14.21
CA THR A 49 3.33 9.85 13.04
C THR A 49 3.93 11.24 13.26
N LEU A 50 4.83 11.66 12.37
CA LEU A 50 5.40 13.01 12.43
C LEU A 50 4.30 14.06 12.16
N GLU A 51 4.01 14.88 13.16
CA GLU A 51 3.00 15.95 13.05
C GLU A 51 3.60 17.24 12.52
N THR A 52 4.74 17.64 13.07
CA THR A 52 5.38 18.90 12.70
C THR A 52 6.86 18.92 13.10
N ILE A 53 7.62 19.76 12.43
CA ILE A 53 8.96 20.17 12.84
C ILE A 53 8.92 21.67 13.03
N ARG A 54 9.23 22.15 14.23
CA ARG A 54 9.29 23.58 14.58
C ARG A 54 10.54 23.85 15.39
N ASP A 55 11.26 24.91 15.03
CA ASP A 55 12.46 25.34 15.75
C ASP A 55 13.47 24.19 16.01
N GLU A 56 13.72 23.38 14.99
CA GLU A 56 14.61 22.19 15.04
C GLU A 56 14.13 21.05 15.97
N VAL A 57 12.89 21.08 16.43
CA VAL A 57 12.26 20.03 17.24
C VAL A 57 11.17 19.33 16.45
N ALA A 58 11.27 18.00 16.34
CA ALA A 58 10.24 17.15 15.73
C ALA A 58 9.23 16.68 16.77
N HIS A 59 7.95 16.84 16.45
CA HIS A 59 6.82 16.40 17.26
C HIS A 59 6.08 15.26 16.58
N PHE A 60 5.75 14.24 17.35
CA PHE A 60 5.11 13.03 16.88
C PHE A 60 3.79 12.80 17.60
N ALA A 61 2.83 12.18 16.91
CA ALA A 61 1.62 11.68 17.52
C ALA A 61 1.96 10.51 18.45
N PRO A 62 1.20 10.31 19.55
CA PRO A 62 1.42 9.21 20.51
C PRO A 62 0.83 7.88 19.99
N ASP A 63 1.07 7.54 18.72
CA ASP A 63 0.45 6.42 18.00
C ASP A 63 1.45 5.30 17.63
N LEU A 64 2.69 5.37 18.10
CA LEU A 64 3.73 4.39 17.74
C LEU A 64 3.34 2.96 18.09
N ALA A 65 2.82 2.72 19.30
CA ALA A 65 2.43 1.37 19.73
C ALA A 65 1.28 0.82 18.86
N GLU A 66 0.24 1.63 18.66
CA GLU A 66 -0.91 1.28 17.81
C GLU A 66 -0.47 0.97 16.38
N ASN A 67 0.39 1.80 15.79
CA ASN A 67 0.90 1.59 14.43
C ASN A 67 1.70 0.29 14.28
N LEU A 68 2.50 -0.08 15.29
CA LEU A 68 3.25 -1.33 15.29
C LEU A 68 2.32 -2.55 15.47
N ASP A 69 1.38 -2.48 16.40
CA ASP A 69 0.40 -3.55 16.64
C ASP A 69 -0.48 -3.79 15.40
N ASP A 70 -0.85 -2.72 14.70
CA ASP A 70 -1.59 -2.76 13.43
C ASP A 70 -0.79 -3.43 12.30
N ALA A 71 0.52 -3.15 12.21
CA ALA A 71 1.40 -3.81 11.26
C ALA A 71 1.54 -5.31 11.56
N ASP A 72 1.75 -5.68 12.82
CA ASP A 72 1.87 -7.07 13.26
C ASP A 72 0.60 -7.86 13.02
N ARG A 73 -0.57 -7.27 13.33
CA ARG A 73 -1.88 -7.88 13.07
C ARG A 73 -2.08 -8.10 11.58
N THR A 74 -1.73 -7.12 10.74
CA THR A 74 -1.84 -7.24 9.29
C THR A 74 -0.97 -8.38 8.75
N ASN A 75 0.27 -8.51 9.25
CA ASN A 75 1.15 -9.62 8.91
C ASN A 75 0.54 -10.97 9.32
N ALA A 76 0.04 -11.08 10.56
CA ALA A 76 -0.59 -12.30 11.06
C ALA A 76 -1.85 -12.69 10.26
N ASP A 77 -2.70 -11.73 9.89
CA ASP A 77 -3.90 -11.96 9.09
C ASP A 77 -3.56 -12.47 7.68
N ILE A 78 -2.50 -11.92 7.05
CA ILE A 78 -2.00 -12.40 5.77
C ILE A 78 -1.51 -13.84 5.89
N LYS A 79 -0.65 -14.16 6.87
CA LYS A 79 -0.13 -15.52 7.11
C LYS A 79 -1.28 -16.51 7.34
N LYS A 80 -2.26 -16.14 8.17
CA LYS A 80 -3.46 -16.95 8.42
C LYS A 80 -4.28 -17.21 7.14
N SER A 81 -4.39 -16.23 6.25
CA SER A 81 -5.10 -16.41 4.97
C SER A 81 -4.38 -17.40 4.04
N ILE A 82 -3.04 -17.39 4.07
CA ILE A 82 -2.20 -18.33 3.34
C ILE A 82 -2.34 -19.74 3.93
N ASP A 83 -2.26 -19.89 5.25
CA ASP A 83 -2.43 -21.19 5.93
C ASP A 83 -3.82 -21.79 5.67
N THR A 84 -4.86 -20.96 5.68
CA THR A 84 -6.22 -21.37 5.32
C THR A 84 -6.29 -21.91 3.89
N TYR A 85 -5.57 -21.28 2.96
CA TYR A 85 -5.48 -21.76 1.58
C TYR A 85 -4.71 -23.09 1.48
N ILE A 86 -3.55 -23.19 2.14
CA ILE A 86 -2.72 -24.41 2.19
C ILE A 86 -3.55 -25.59 2.68
N ALA A 87 -4.27 -25.41 3.80
CA ALA A 87 -5.13 -26.44 4.37
C ALA A 87 -6.27 -26.84 3.42
N ARG A 88 -6.93 -25.87 2.78
CA ARG A 88 -8.04 -26.12 1.85
C ARG A 88 -7.60 -26.92 0.60
N GLU A 89 -6.45 -26.59 0.05
CA GLU A 89 -5.93 -27.23 -1.16
C GLU A 89 -5.13 -28.50 -0.87
N GLY A 90 -4.92 -28.85 0.40
CA GLY A 90 -4.12 -30.01 0.81
C GLY A 90 -2.64 -29.88 0.42
N ILE A 91 -2.11 -28.65 0.41
CA ILE A 91 -0.72 -28.37 0.03
C ILE A 91 0.21 -28.74 1.19
N THR A 92 1.29 -29.46 0.90
CA THR A 92 2.37 -29.69 1.88
C THR A 92 3.28 -28.45 1.92
N ALA A 93 3.31 -27.77 3.06
CA ALA A 93 4.18 -26.61 3.29
C ALA A 93 4.78 -26.66 4.72
N PRO A 94 5.94 -26.02 4.95
CA PRO A 94 6.47 -25.83 6.30
C PRO A 94 5.51 -25.05 7.20
N THR A 95 5.51 -25.34 8.49
CA THR A 95 4.74 -24.60 9.51
C THR A 95 5.66 -23.60 10.21
N GLU A 96 5.15 -22.39 10.44
CA GLU A 96 5.79 -21.34 11.21
C GLU A 96 5.04 -21.12 12.52
N ALA A 97 5.74 -20.75 13.60
CA ALA A 97 5.08 -20.31 14.82
C ALA A 97 4.47 -18.91 14.64
N PRO A 98 3.37 -18.57 15.34
CA PRO A 98 2.85 -17.21 15.32
C PRO A 98 3.91 -16.19 15.77
N TYR A 99 3.94 -15.04 15.09
CA TYR A 99 4.84 -13.94 15.44
C TYR A 99 4.56 -13.42 16.85
N VAL A 100 5.62 -13.07 17.58
CA VAL A 100 5.55 -12.43 18.90
C VAL A 100 6.40 -11.15 18.84
N PRO A 101 5.86 -9.99 19.26
CA PRO A 101 6.62 -8.75 19.33
C PRO A 101 7.93 -8.90 20.08
N VAL A 102 9.04 -8.54 19.42
CA VAL A 102 10.39 -8.67 20.01
C VAL A 102 10.83 -7.45 20.83
N TRP A 103 10.09 -6.34 20.69
CA TRP A 103 10.32 -5.05 21.33
C TRP A 103 9.00 -4.28 21.42
N GLU A 104 8.85 -3.46 22.46
CA GLU A 104 7.71 -2.56 22.65
C GLU A 104 8.22 -1.14 22.96
N PRO A 105 7.51 -0.10 22.51
CA PRO A 105 7.82 1.26 22.90
C PRO A 105 7.66 1.43 24.42
N ASP A 106 8.51 2.26 25.02
CA ASP A 106 8.48 2.56 26.46
C ASP A 106 7.30 3.47 26.88
N GLY A 107 6.43 3.83 25.92
CA GLY A 107 5.32 4.75 26.10
C GLY A 107 5.71 6.22 26.10
N SER A 108 7.01 6.55 25.97
CA SER A 108 7.45 7.93 25.81
C SER A 108 7.05 8.46 24.42
N ASN A 109 6.56 9.70 24.39
CA ASN A 109 6.31 10.45 23.17
C ASN A 109 6.96 11.84 23.26
N ALA A 110 8.21 11.85 23.72
CA ALA A 110 8.96 13.08 23.86
C ALA A 110 9.29 13.67 22.47
N PRO A 111 9.18 15.00 22.29
CA PRO A 111 9.69 15.64 21.09
C PRO A 111 11.19 15.37 20.91
N LEU A 112 11.63 15.28 19.66
CA LEU A 112 13.03 15.03 19.32
C LEU A 112 13.72 16.33 18.91
N ASP A 113 14.65 16.80 19.73
CA ASP A 113 15.58 17.85 19.34
C ASP A 113 16.56 17.29 18.30
N LEU A 114 16.39 17.72 17.06
CA LEU A 114 17.15 17.19 15.92
C LEU A 114 18.64 17.52 16.05
N LYS A 115 18.98 18.69 16.56
CA LYS A 115 20.37 19.14 16.70
C LYS A 115 21.09 18.42 17.83
N ALA A 116 20.43 18.30 18.99
CA ALA A 116 20.97 17.54 20.12
C ALA A 116 21.12 16.05 19.78
N ALA A 117 20.22 15.50 18.95
CA ALA A 117 20.33 14.14 18.42
C ALA A 117 21.37 13.99 17.31
N GLY A 118 22.03 15.08 16.86
CA GLY A 118 23.03 15.06 15.80
C GLY A 118 22.46 14.78 14.40
N ILE A 119 21.16 15.00 14.19
CA ILE A 119 20.48 14.81 12.91
C ILE A 119 20.82 15.99 11.99
N THR A 120 21.50 15.72 10.89
CA THR A 120 21.94 16.73 9.90
C THR A 120 21.16 16.68 8.60
N SER A 121 20.32 15.67 8.39
CA SER A 121 19.59 15.44 7.15
C SER A 121 18.31 14.66 7.43
N ILE A 122 17.26 14.98 6.66
CA ILE A 122 15.96 14.29 6.70
C ILE A 122 15.67 13.78 5.29
N LEU A 123 15.43 12.47 5.17
CA LEU A 123 15.02 11.85 3.92
C LEU A 123 13.53 11.53 3.95
N TRP A 124 12.75 12.17 3.07
CA TRP A 124 11.30 11.98 2.98
C TRP A 124 10.94 10.76 2.13
N CYS A 125 10.69 9.64 2.79
CA CYS A 125 10.27 8.37 2.16
C CYS A 125 8.75 8.13 2.23
N ILE A 126 7.94 9.19 2.19
CA ILE A 126 6.48 9.16 2.43
C ILE A 126 5.64 9.04 1.14
N GLY A 127 6.25 8.54 0.06
CA GLY A 127 5.59 8.32 -1.22
C GLY A 127 5.29 9.61 -2.01
N PHE A 128 4.34 9.52 -2.94
CA PHE A 128 3.95 10.58 -3.85
C PHE A 128 2.42 10.64 -3.99
N ARG A 129 1.91 11.74 -4.55
CA ARG A 129 0.49 11.90 -4.90
C ARG A 129 0.36 12.14 -6.41
N PRO A 130 -0.71 11.66 -7.05
CA PRO A 130 -0.95 11.99 -8.45
C PRO A 130 -1.16 13.49 -8.62
N ASN A 131 -0.58 14.06 -9.68
CA ASN A 131 -0.80 15.45 -10.06
C ASN A 131 -1.68 15.51 -11.32
N TYR A 132 -2.97 15.77 -11.11
CA TYR A 132 -3.96 15.88 -12.19
C TYR A 132 -4.15 17.31 -12.72
N ARG A 133 -3.41 18.31 -12.22
CA ARG A 133 -3.62 19.73 -12.54
C ARG A 133 -3.42 20.09 -14.02
N TRP A 134 -2.78 19.21 -14.79
CA TRP A 134 -2.56 19.40 -16.22
C TRP A 134 -3.71 18.88 -17.09
N ILE A 135 -4.69 18.18 -16.49
CA ILE A 135 -5.82 17.59 -17.19
C ILE A 135 -7.00 18.56 -17.14
N ASP A 136 -7.29 19.22 -18.26
CA ASP A 136 -8.42 20.14 -18.41
C ASP A 136 -9.60 19.45 -19.13
N VAL A 137 -10.09 18.38 -18.53
CA VAL A 137 -11.21 17.56 -19.02
C VAL A 137 -12.14 17.28 -17.84
N PRO A 138 -13.48 17.37 -18.00
CA PRO A 138 -14.42 17.22 -16.88
C PRO A 138 -14.62 15.75 -16.46
N VAL A 139 -13.55 15.11 -16.00
CA VAL A 139 -13.50 13.68 -15.59
C VAL A 139 -13.14 13.50 -14.11
N PHE A 140 -13.27 14.55 -13.30
CA PHE A 140 -12.97 14.52 -11.87
C PHE A 140 -14.21 14.83 -11.05
N ASN A 141 -14.26 14.28 -9.84
CA ASN A 141 -15.28 14.64 -8.85
C ASN A 141 -14.87 15.91 -8.06
N GLY A 142 -15.74 16.36 -7.14
CA GLY A 142 -15.49 17.53 -6.29
C GLY A 142 -14.28 17.40 -5.34
N ALA A 143 -13.68 16.22 -5.22
CA ALA A 143 -12.46 15.97 -4.45
C ALA A 143 -11.21 15.83 -5.36
N ASN A 144 -11.31 16.23 -6.64
CA ASN A 144 -10.26 16.09 -7.64
C ASN A 144 -9.78 14.64 -7.86
N LYS A 145 -10.63 13.64 -7.53
CA LYS A 145 -10.38 12.23 -7.84
C LYS A 145 -10.96 11.93 -9.23
N PRO A 146 -10.23 11.22 -10.11
CA PRO A 146 -10.73 10.87 -11.42
C PRO A 146 -11.91 9.90 -11.30
N VAL A 147 -12.94 10.12 -12.12
CA VAL A 147 -14.13 9.29 -12.22
C VAL A 147 -14.00 8.44 -13.47
N TRP A 148 -14.13 7.14 -13.28
CA TRP A 148 -13.99 6.16 -14.35
C TRP A 148 -14.68 4.86 -13.96
N HIS A 149 -14.97 4.04 -14.97
CA HIS A 149 -15.33 2.64 -14.83
C HIS A 149 -14.31 1.79 -15.59
N ARG A 150 -13.51 1.01 -14.87
CA ARG A 150 -12.41 0.21 -15.42
C ARG A 150 -11.48 1.02 -16.36
N GLY A 151 -11.19 2.26 -15.97
CA GLY A 151 -10.36 3.21 -16.73
C GLY A 151 -11.07 4.00 -17.82
N VAL A 152 -12.33 3.68 -18.16
CA VAL A 152 -13.13 4.44 -19.13
C VAL A 152 -13.81 5.61 -18.43
N THR A 153 -13.72 6.83 -18.99
CA THR A 153 -14.39 8.02 -18.45
C THR A 153 -15.62 8.39 -19.30
N ASP A 154 -16.46 9.30 -18.78
CA ASP A 154 -17.59 9.84 -19.52
C ASP A 154 -17.18 10.81 -20.65
N ALA A 155 -15.92 11.25 -20.68
CA ALA A 155 -15.38 12.07 -21.76
C ALA A 155 -14.90 11.18 -22.91
N PRO A 156 -15.49 11.28 -24.12
CA PRO A 156 -15.11 10.44 -25.25
C PRO A 156 -13.63 10.58 -25.60
N GLY A 157 -12.95 9.45 -25.75
CA GLY A 157 -11.52 9.43 -26.08
C GLY A 157 -10.58 9.63 -24.89
N PHE A 158 -11.09 9.81 -23.67
CA PHE A 158 -10.29 10.00 -22.47
C PHE A 158 -10.36 8.78 -21.54
N TYR A 159 -9.20 8.22 -21.20
CA TYR A 159 -9.08 6.98 -20.42
C TYR A 159 -7.96 7.09 -19.37
N PHE A 160 -8.09 6.37 -18.27
CA PHE A 160 -7.06 6.22 -17.24
C PHE A 160 -6.52 4.79 -17.23
N LEU A 161 -5.20 4.64 -17.24
CA LEU A 161 -4.48 3.38 -17.08
C LEU A 161 -3.48 3.49 -15.91
N GLY A 162 -3.23 2.38 -15.22
CA GLY A 162 -2.21 2.30 -14.16
C GLY A 162 -2.64 2.88 -12.82
N LEU A 163 -3.91 3.28 -12.66
CA LEU A 163 -4.45 3.65 -11.35
C LEU A 163 -4.65 2.39 -10.48
N PRO A 164 -4.55 2.51 -9.14
CA PRO A 164 -4.86 1.40 -8.26
C PRO A 164 -6.33 0.97 -8.42
N TRP A 165 -6.56 -0.34 -8.46
CA TRP A 165 -7.90 -0.93 -8.50
C TRP A 165 -8.80 -0.46 -9.66
N LEU A 166 -8.25 -0.22 -10.87
CA LEU A 166 -9.06 0.00 -12.08
C LEU A 166 -10.05 -1.15 -12.30
N HIS A 167 -9.54 -2.37 -12.26
CA HIS A 167 -10.34 -3.58 -12.28
C HIS A 167 -10.07 -4.43 -11.05
N THR A 168 -8.79 -4.73 -10.77
CA THR A 168 -8.37 -5.63 -9.68
C THR A 168 -7.21 -5.02 -8.90
N TRP A 169 -6.78 -5.68 -7.83
CA TRP A 169 -5.61 -5.25 -7.05
C TRP A 169 -4.31 -5.12 -7.89
N GLY A 170 -4.24 -5.78 -9.04
CA GLY A 170 -3.09 -5.73 -9.95
C GLY A 170 -3.02 -4.50 -10.87
N SER A 171 -4.09 -3.70 -10.97
CA SER A 171 -4.24 -2.64 -11.98
C SER A 171 -3.13 -1.58 -12.02
N GLY A 172 -2.59 -1.23 -10.86
CA GLY A 172 -1.50 -0.25 -10.74
C GLY A 172 -0.10 -0.86 -10.72
N ARG A 173 0.07 -2.14 -11.07
CA ARG A 173 1.32 -2.89 -10.91
C ARG A 173 1.78 -3.49 -12.24
N PHE A 174 3.10 -3.58 -12.43
CA PHE A 174 3.67 -4.21 -13.62
C PHE A 174 3.18 -5.64 -13.86
N SER A 175 2.94 -6.41 -12.80
CA SER A 175 2.44 -7.78 -12.90
C SER A 175 0.97 -7.90 -13.32
N GLY A 176 0.20 -6.81 -13.31
CA GLY A 176 -1.25 -6.86 -13.56
C GLY A 176 -1.76 -5.88 -14.61
N VAL A 177 -1.02 -4.80 -14.89
CA VAL A 177 -1.45 -3.69 -15.76
C VAL A 177 -1.73 -4.10 -17.21
N SER A 178 -1.10 -5.17 -17.72
CA SER A 178 -1.31 -5.65 -19.10
C SER A 178 -2.78 -6.01 -19.37
N ARG A 179 -3.50 -6.51 -18.37
CA ARG A 179 -4.92 -6.87 -18.47
C ARG A 179 -5.81 -5.63 -18.64
N ASP A 180 -5.51 -4.56 -17.91
CA ASP A 180 -6.23 -3.29 -18.06
C ASP A 180 -5.84 -2.58 -19.36
N ALA A 181 -4.58 -2.68 -19.78
CA ALA A 181 -4.14 -2.14 -21.06
C ALA A 181 -4.85 -2.82 -22.24
N ALA A 182 -4.96 -4.15 -22.22
CA ALA A 182 -5.71 -4.92 -23.23
C ALA A 182 -7.20 -4.54 -23.23
N TRP A 183 -7.81 -4.40 -22.05
CA TRP A 183 -9.18 -3.92 -21.92
C TRP A 183 -9.37 -2.52 -22.53
N LEU A 184 -8.54 -1.54 -22.18
CA LEU A 184 -8.68 -0.18 -22.72
C LEU A 184 -8.42 -0.13 -24.23
N ALA A 185 -7.45 -0.91 -24.72
CA ALA A 185 -7.19 -1.03 -26.15
C ALA A 185 -8.41 -1.60 -26.90
N SER A 186 -9.17 -2.53 -26.31
CA SER A 186 -10.41 -3.02 -26.92
C SER A 186 -11.50 -1.95 -26.94
N GLN A 187 -11.62 -1.14 -25.89
CA GLN A 187 -12.56 -0.02 -25.85
C GLN A 187 -12.22 1.07 -26.87
N ILE A 188 -10.93 1.31 -27.13
CA ILE A 188 -10.46 2.31 -28.09
C ILE A 188 -10.65 1.83 -29.54
N THR A 189 -10.32 0.57 -29.81
CA THR A 189 -10.27 0.03 -31.19
C THR A 189 -11.56 -0.65 -31.64
N GLY A 190 -12.44 -1.01 -30.70
CA GLY A 190 -13.61 -1.86 -30.96
C GLY A 190 -13.26 -3.31 -31.31
N LYS A 191 -12.02 -3.74 -31.07
CA LYS A 191 -11.52 -5.08 -31.39
C LYS A 191 -11.13 -5.82 -30.13
N ASP A 192 -11.21 -7.15 -30.16
CA ASP A 192 -10.62 -7.95 -29.10
C ASP A 192 -9.09 -7.82 -29.12
N VAL A 193 -8.48 -7.54 -27.97
CA VAL A 193 -7.04 -7.34 -27.82
C VAL A 193 -6.54 -8.34 -26.79
N PRO A 194 -5.64 -9.26 -27.17
CA PRO A 194 -5.13 -10.27 -26.24
C PRO A 194 -4.25 -9.63 -25.17
N VAL A 195 -4.24 -10.24 -23.99
CA VAL A 195 -3.31 -9.90 -22.91
C VAL A 195 -1.92 -10.43 -23.30
N ALA A 196 -0.91 -9.55 -23.22
CA ALA A 196 0.49 -9.90 -23.42
C ALA A 196 1.07 -10.71 -22.25
#